data_AF-A0A8J8CKK2-F1
#
_entry.id   AF-A0A8J8CKK2-F1
#
_cell.length_a   1.000
_cell.length_b   1.000
_cell.length_c   1.000
_cell.angle_alpha   90.00
_cell.angle_beta   90.00
_cell.angle_gamma   90.00
#
_symmetry.space_group_name_H-M   'P 1'
#
loop_
_entity.id
_entity.type
_entity.pdbx_description
1 polymer ?
#
loop_
_entity_poly.entity_id
_entity_poly.type
_entity_poly.pdbx_seq_one_letter_code
_entity_poly.pdbx_strand_id
1 'polypeptide(L)'
;MSAKEQLLQEIEQAPDFLIDELLDFLLFAKMRRLQEPPALKGDRPETPGKGLLRLLEKFPLTEAESALLPTDLAAQHDHYLYGLPKRD
;
A
#
# COMPACT_ATOMS: atom_id res chain seq x y z
N MET A 1 0.58 -35.10 -5.89
CA MET A 1 0.98 -33.89 -6.64
C MET A 1 1.06 -32.75 -5.65
N SER A 2 2.25 -32.18 -5.47
CA SER A 2 2.45 -30.94 -4.73
C SER A 2 2.01 -29.73 -5.57
N ALA A 3 1.65 -28.62 -4.92
CA ALA A 3 1.27 -27.39 -5.61
C ALA A 3 2.37 -26.89 -6.58
N LYS A 4 3.64 -27.17 -6.27
CA LYS A 4 4.78 -26.85 -7.12
C LYS A 4 4.78 -27.65 -8.43
N GLU A 5 4.48 -28.94 -8.36
CA GLU A 5 4.46 -29.82 -9.52
C GLU A 5 3.29 -29.49 -10.45
N GLN A 6 2.12 -29.18 -9.89
CA GLN A 6 0.96 -28.73 -10.68
C GLN A 6 1.23 -27.40 -11.38
N LEU A 7 1.88 -26.45 -10.71
CA LEU A 7 2.23 -25.17 -11.31
C LEU A 7 3.20 -25.32 -12.48
N LEU A 8 4.20 -26.20 -12.35
CA LEU A 8 5.14 -26.48 -13.45
C LEU A 8 4.43 -27.06 -14.67
N GLN A 9 3.52 -28.01 -14.45
CA GLN A 9 2.75 -28.63 -15.53
C GLN A 9 1.84 -27.63 -16.27
N GLU A 10 1.22 -26.71 -15.53
CA GLU A 10 0.38 -25.64 -16.11
C GLU A 10 1.21 -24.62 -16.88
N ILE A 11 2.38 -24.23 -16.37
CA ILE A 11 3.29 -23.29 -17.07
C ILE A 11 3.76 -23.87 -18.40
N GLU A 12 4.04 -25.18 -18.48
CA GLU A 12 4.47 -25.83 -19.72
C GLU A 12 3.40 -25.82 -20.83
N GLN A 13 2.12 -25.77 -20.45
CA GLN A 13 0.99 -25.78 -21.39
C GLN A 13 0.35 -24.39 -21.56
N ALA A 14 0.80 -23.40 -20.79
CA ALA A 14 0.25 -22.05 -20.81
C ALA A 14 0.78 -21.24 -22.01
N PRO A 15 -0.06 -20.37 -22.59
CA PRO A 15 0.39 -19.38 -23.56
C PRO A 15 1.29 -18.31 -22.91
N ASP A 16 2.23 -17.78 -23.69
CA ASP A 16 3.27 -16.84 -23.22
C ASP A 16 2.72 -15.64 -22.42
N PHE A 17 1.58 -15.08 -22.83
CA PHE A 17 0.98 -13.94 -22.13
C PHE A 17 0.54 -14.25 -20.68
N LEU A 18 0.13 -15.49 -20.39
CA LEU A 18 -0.20 -15.91 -19.03
C LEU A 18 1.05 -16.18 -18.19
N ILE A 19 2.14 -16.63 -18.85
CA ILE A 19 3.42 -16.84 -18.19
C ILE A 19 4.00 -15.49 -17.73
N ASP A 20 3.92 -14.47 -18.58
CA ASP A 20 4.36 -13.11 -18.25
C ASP A 20 3.57 -12.54 -17.06
N GLU A 21 2.23 -12.64 -17.08
CA GLU A 21 1.39 -12.15 -15.99
C GLU A 21 1.64 -12.92 -14.67
N LEU A 22 1.85 -14.23 -14.75
CA LEU A 22 2.19 -15.06 -13.58
C LEU A 22 3.57 -14.73 -13.03
N LEU A 23 4.55 -14.47 -13.89
CA LEU A 23 5.89 -14.06 -13.50
C LEU A 23 5.85 -12.69 -12.80
N ASP A 24 5.14 -11.72 -13.37
CA ASP A 24 4.93 -10.41 -12.76
C ASP A 24 4.26 -10.51 -11.39
N PHE A 25 3.22 -11.36 -11.28
CA PHE A 25 2.57 -11.63 -10.01
C PHE A 25 3.54 -12.24 -8.98
N LEU A 26 4.36 -13.22 -9.38
CA LEU A 26 5.34 -13.84 -8.48
C LEU A 26 6.44 -12.86 -8.04
N LEU A 27 6.92 -12.02 -8.95
CA LEU A 27 7.91 -10.97 -8.64
C LEU A 27 7.31 -9.95 -7.68
N PHE A 28 6.08 -9.51 -7.94
CA PHE A 28 5.33 -8.63 -7.04
C PHE A 28 5.16 -9.25 -5.65
N ALA A 29 4.71 -10.51 -5.56
CA ALA A 29 4.51 -11.21 -4.30
C ALA A 29 5.83 -11.36 -3.52
N LYS A 30 6.95 -11.60 -4.22
CA LYS A 30 8.29 -11.67 -3.64
C LYS A 30 8.74 -10.31 -3.10
N MET A 31 8.55 -9.25 -3.87
CA MET A 31 8.88 -7.88 -3.44
C MET A 31 8.05 -7.45 -2.23
N ARG A 32 6.75 -7.77 -2.22
CA ARG A 32 5.86 -7.51 -1.08
C ARG A 32 6.38 -8.20 0.18
N ARG A 33 6.73 -9.49 0.11
CA ARG A 33 7.26 -10.23 1.26
C ARG A 33 8.63 -9.73 1.72
N LEU A 34 9.45 -9.18 0.83
CA LEU A 34 10.72 -8.56 1.20
C LEU A 34 10.52 -7.21 1.93
N GLN A 35 9.45 -6.50 1.63
CA GLN A 35 9.12 -5.19 2.20
C GLN A 35 8.26 -5.28 3.47
N GLU A 36 7.68 -6.45 3.78
CA GLU A 36 7.01 -6.68 5.06
C GLU A 36 8.07 -6.93 6.14
N PRO A 37 8.31 -6.01 7.10
CA PRO A 37 9.05 -6.36 8.31
C PRO A 37 8.31 -7.50 9.03
N PRO A 38 9.01 -8.34 9.82
CA PRO A 38 8.39 -9.44 10.54
C PRO A 38 7.49 -8.90 11.66
N ALA A 39 6.27 -8.50 11.33
CA ALA A 39 5.28 -8.08 12.30
C ALA A 39 3.87 -8.45 11.83
N LEU A 40 3.39 -9.54 12.44
CA LEU A 40 2.01 -9.79 12.83
C LEU A 40 1.02 -10.14 11.71
N LYS A 41 0.75 -11.45 11.64
CA LYS A 41 -0.53 -12.02 11.18
C LYS A 41 -1.69 -11.13 11.66
N GLY A 42 -2.36 -10.52 10.71
CA GLY A 42 -3.49 -9.64 10.96
C GLY A 42 -4.24 -9.41 9.67
N ASP A 43 -4.91 -10.46 9.21
CA ASP A 43 -6.10 -10.38 8.35
C ASP A 43 -6.97 -9.22 8.85
N ARG A 44 -7.01 -8.13 8.10
CA ARG A 44 -8.02 -7.08 8.29
C ARG A 44 -8.09 -6.26 7.00
N PRO A 45 -9.29 -6.00 6.48
CA PRO A 45 -9.48 -5.32 5.21
C PRO A 45 -8.77 -3.97 5.23
N GLU A 46 -8.15 -3.66 4.10
CA GLU A 46 -7.47 -2.40 3.77
C GLU A 46 -8.45 -1.23 3.98
N THR A 47 -8.55 -0.71 5.20
CA THR A 47 -9.34 0.50 5.46
C THR A 47 -8.66 1.68 4.74
N PRO A 48 -9.41 2.55 4.05
CA PRO A 48 -8.86 3.66 3.25
C PRO A 48 -7.99 4.66 4.04
N GLY A 49 -7.87 4.55 5.36
CA GLY A 49 -6.94 5.32 6.19
C GLY A 49 -5.57 4.68 6.44
N LYS A 50 -5.40 3.37 6.25
CA LYS A 50 -4.17 2.65 6.65
C LYS A 50 -2.97 2.99 5.75
N GLY A 51 -3.23 3.27 4.47
CA GLY A 51 -2.23 3.79 3.54
C GLY A 51 -1.72 5.18 3.94
N LEU A 52 -2.62 6.04 4.43
CA LEU A 52 -2.28 7.38 4.92
C LEU A 52 -1.41 7.30 6.18
N LEU A 53 -1.75 6.42 7.13
CA LEU A 53 -0.96 6.20 8.34
C LEU A 53 0.47 5.71 8.01
N ARG A 54 0.61 4.74 7.09
CA ARG A 54 1.93 4.29 6.62
C ARG A 54 2.73 5.38 5.89
N LEU A 55 2.06 6.33 5.24
CA LEU A 55 2.72 7.46 4.61
C LEU A 55 3.23 8.44 5.67
N LEU A 56 2.41 8.76 6.67
CA LEU A 56 2.79 9.62 7.80
C LEU A 56 3.95 9.02 8.61
N GLU A 57 4.01 7.71 8.79
CA GLU A 57 5.14 7.03 9.44
C GLU A 57 6.48 7.24 8.72
N LYS A 58 6.46 7.52 7.40
CA LYS A 58 7.68 7.83 6.62
C LYS A 58 8.14 9.29 6.77
N PHE A 59 7.27 10.16 7.28
CA PHE A 59 7.56 11.57 7.53
C PHE A 59 7.50 11.83 9.04
N PRO A 60 8.59 11.55 9.78
CA PRO A 60 8.65 11.86 11.20
C PRO A 60 8.61 13.38 11.37
N LEU A 61 7.42 13.92 11.63
CA LEU A 61 7.23 15.33 11.95
C LEU A 61 7.87 15.58 13.32
N THR A 62 8.73 16.60 13.39
CA THR A 62 9.22 17.09 14.67
C THR A 62 8.08 17.80 15.42
N GLU A 63 8.19 17.88 16.75
CA GLU A 63 7.16 18.50 17.60
C GLU A 63 6.89 19.99 17.25
N ALA A 64 7.87 20.65 16.64
CA ALA A 64 7.73 22.01 16.10
C ALA A 64 6.87 22.05 14.82
N GLU A 65 6.96 21.02 13.98
CA GLU A 65 6.20 20.92 12.73
C GLU A 65 4.77 20.45 12.98
N SER A 66 4.55 19.62 14.00
CA SER A 66 3.19 19.24 14.42
C SER A 66 2.42 20.42 15.00
N ALA A 67 3.09 21.35 15.68
CA ALA A 67 2.51 22.60 16.16
C ALA A 67 2.14 23.57 15.03
N LEU A 68 2.75 23.42 13.85
CA LEU A 68 2.40 24.19 12.64
C LEU A 68 1.17 23.60 11.93
N LEU A 69 0.76 22.37 12.25
CA LEU A 69 -0.36 21.74 11.56
C LEU A 69 -1.69 22.39 11.94
N PRO A 70 -2.52 22.73 10.95
CA PRO A 70 -3.84 23.26 11.22
C PRO A 70 -4.75 22.22 11.86
N THR A 71 -5.35 22.56 13.01
CA THR A 71 -6.30 21.68 13.72
C THR A 71 -7.58 21.44 12.91
N ASP A 72 -7.91 22.34 12.00
CA ASP A 72 -9.10 22.30 11.13
C ASP A 72 -8.85 21.57 9.80
N LEU A 73 -7.69 20.92 9.61
CA LEU A 73 -7.32 20.26 8.34
C LEU A 73 -8.38 19.27 7.85
N ALA A 74 -8.96 18.48 8.76
CA ALA A 74 -10.00 17.52 8.40
C ALA A 74 -11.29 18.21 7.91
N ALA A 75 -11.68 19.33 8.53
CA ALA A 75 -12.88 20.08 8.17
C ALA A 75 -12.68 20.93 6.90
N GLN A 76 -11.45 21.42 6.68
CA GLN A 76 -11.12 22.38 5.62
C GLN A 76 -10.10 21.83 4.63
N HIS A 77 -10.11 20.51 4.38
CA HIS A 77 -9.17 19.89 3.44
C HIS A 77 -9.20 20.56 2.05
N ASP A 78 -10.36 21.02 1.58
CA ASP A 78 -10.53 21.78 0.34
C ASP A 78 -9.68 23.07 0.30
N HIS A 79 -9.58 23.79 1.43
CA HIS A 79 -8.77 24.99 1.56
C HIS A 79 -7.28 24.68 1.46
N TYR A 80 -6.82 23.64 2.16
CA TYR A 80 -5.41 23.28 2.21
C TYR A 80 -4.92 22.56 0.95
N LEU A 81 -5.78 21.82 0.26
CA LEU A 81 -5.43 21.09 -0.96
C LEU A 81 -5.57 21.95 -2.22
N TYR A 82 -6.57 22.84 -2.27
CA TYR A 82 -6.92 23.56 -3.49
C TYR A 82 -6.89 25.10 -3.35
N GLY A 83 -6.61 25.64 -2.16
CA GLY A 83 -6.55 27.09 -1.93
C GLY A 83 -7.93 27.77 -1.90
N LEU A 84 -9.01 26.99 -1.76
CA LEU A 84 -10.38 27.51 -1.66
C LEU A 84 -10.58 28.33 -0.38
N PRO A 85 -11.51 29.30 -0.31
CA PRO A 85 -11.78 30.02 0.93
C PRO A 85 -12.21 29.07 2.05
N LYS A 86 -11.82 29.39 3.28
CA LYS A 86 -12.21 28.63 4.47
C LYS A 86 -13.73 28.61 4.60
N ARG A 87 -14.28 27.43 4.89
CA ARG A 87 -15.69 27.29 5.28
C ARG A 87 -15.83 27.74 6.73
N ASP A 88 -16.64 28.78 6.95
CA ASP A 88 -17.04 29.29 8.28
C ASP A 88 -17.76 28.22 9.13
#